data_AF-A0A1J3EFH5-F1
#
_entry.id   AF-A0A1J3EFH5-F1
#
_cell.length_a   1.000
_cell.length_b   1.000
_cell.length_c   1.000
_cell.angle_alpha   90.00
_cell.angle_beta   90.00
_cell.angle_gamma   90.00
#
_symmetry.space_group_name_H-M   'P 1'
#
loop_
_entity.id
_entity.type
_entity.pdbx_description
1 polymer ?
#
loop_
_entity_poly.entity_id
_entity_poly.type
_entity_poly.pdbx_seq_one_letter_code
_entity_poly.pdbx_strand_id
1 'polypeptide(L)'
;KKLDVRCGSVSEPFIHPSHPQHPLYYVSLDQVNEICNGCNENASPVLKCVEEDCVFVLGFECATLPQTVKHRVDDHPLSLCYGEKAIGEYWCDICETKTVPETWFYTCKDHRASLHPKCVLGDFSGLMPGSTVDISSISFEVVLNNSITRPFCSWCKSHCMSPIILRMLETSDTYTCSVDCVALLSDSLN
;
A
#
# COMPACT_ATOMS: atom_id res chain seq x y z
N LYS A 1 5.56 -0.09 -23.55
CA LYS A 1 4.73 0.75 -22.64
C LYS A 1 4.00 -0.22 -21.70
N LYS A 2 4.34 -0.26 -20.41
CA LYS A 2 3.60 -1.04 -19.41
C LYS A 2 2.52 -0.11 -18.81
N LEU A 3 1.28 -0.57 -18.74
CA LEU A 3 0.16 0.17 -18.14
C LEU A 3 -0.10 -0.42 -16.76
N ASP A 4 -0.09 0.42 -15.73
CA ASP A 4 -0.57 0.04 -14.41
C ASP A 4 -2.10 0.10 -14.39
N VAL A 5 -2.76 -0.99 -14.00
CA VAL A 5 -4.23 -1.09 -14.03
C VAL A 5 -4.91 -0.20 -13.00
N ARG A 6 -4.26 0.09 -11.87
CA ARG A 6 -4.80 0.98 -10.84
C ARG A 6 -4.70 2.43 -11.31
N CYS A 7 -3.56 2.84 -11.83
CA CYS A 7 -3.40 4.17 -12.43
C CYS A 7 -4.32 4.36 -13.65
N GLY A 8 -4.47 3.33 -14.49
CA GLY A 8 -5.38 3.36 -15.65
C GLY A 8 -6.87 3.38 -15.30
N SER A 9 -7.24 3.03 -14.07
CA SER A 9 -8.62 3.11 -13.57
C SER A 9 -9.01 4.52 -13.10
N VAL A 10 -8.03 5.41 -12.93
CA VAL A 10 -8.27 6.81 -12.58
C VAL A 10 -8.65 7.57 -13.85
N SER A 11 -9.88 8.08 -13.88
CA SER A 11 -10.38 8.97 -14.92
C SER A 11 -10.74 10.33 -14.33
N GLU A 12 -10.55 11.40 -15.09
CA GLU A 12 -11.01 12.73 -14.70
C GLU A 12 -12.45 12.97 -15.20
N PRO A 13 -13.33 13.57 -14.38
CA PRO A 13 -13.14 13.91 -12.96
C PRO A 13 -13.07 12.68 -12.05
N PHE A 14 -12.15 12.67 -11.08
CA PHE A 14 -12.01 11.57 -10.13
C PHE A 14 -12.79 11.84 -8.84
N ILE A 15 -13.86 11.08 -8.59
CA ILE A 15 -14.67 11.20 -7.37
C ILE A 15 -14.18 10.16 -6.37
N HIS A 16 -13.58 10.61 -5.26
CA HIS A 16 -13.07 9.73 -4.21
C HIS A 16 -14.01 9.72 -3.00
N PRO A 17 -14.32 8.58 -2.35
CA PRO A 17 -15.29 8.56 -1.25
C PRO A 17 -14.83 9.29 0.02
N SER A 18 -13.54 9.57 0.17
CA SER A 18 -13.01 10.44 1.25
C SER A 18 -13.30 11.92 1.03
N HIS A 19 -13.63 12.31 -0.21
CA HIS A 19 -13.94 13.69 -0.58
C HIS A 19 -15.05 13.71 -1.65
N PRO A 20 -16.27 13.27 -1.30
CA PRO A 20 -17.32 13.05 -2.27
C PRO A 20 -18.00 14.35 -2.75
N GLN A 21 -17.73 15.49 -2.10
CA GLN A 21 -18.34 16.76 -2.43
C GLN A 21 -17.77 17.36 -3.72
N HIS A 22 -16.48 17.15 -3.99
CA HIS A 22 -15.80 17.75 -5.13
C HIS A 22 -14.98 16.71 -5.90
N PRO A 23 -14.91 16.83 -7.23
CA PRO A 23 -14.02 16.02 -8.03
C PRO A 23 -12.55 16.41 -7.84
N LEU A 24 -11.66 15.43 -8.00
CA LEU A 24 -10.22 15.62 -8.03
C LEU A 24 -9.70 15.53 -9.47
N TYR A 25 -8.65 16.30 -9.75
CA TYR A 25 -8.00 16.38 -11.05
C TYR A 25 -6.50 16.10 -10.93
N TYR A 26 -5.93 15.50 -11.96
CA TYR A 26 -4.52 15.19 -12.08
C TYR A 26 -3.68 16.45 -12.13
N VAL A 27 -2.69 16.52 -11.25
CA VAL A 27 -1.71 17.58 -11.20
C VAL A 27 -0.32 16.96 -11.19
N SER A 28 0.42 17.20 -12.28
CA SER A 28 1.85 16.89 -12.42
C SER A 28 2.62 18.19 -12.28
N LEU A 29 3.04 18.53 -11.06
CA LEU A 29 3.95 19.65 -10.86
C LEU A 29 5.32 19.08 -10.55
N ASP A 30 6.24 19.23 -11.50
CA ASP A 30 7.60 18.69 -11.46
C ASP A 30 8.49 19.26 -10.33
N GLN A 31 7.93 20.11 -9.44
CA GLN A 31 8.71 20.87 -8.45
C GLN A 31 8.02 21.07 -7.10
N VAL A 32 6.76 20.64 -6.91
CA VAL A 32 6.06 20.79 -5.62
C VAL A 32 5.57 19.43 -5.15
N ASN A 33 6.22 18.91 -4.11
CA ASN A 33 5.68 17.81 -3.34
C ASN A 33 4.48 18.35 -2.55
N GLU A 34 3.30 17.82 -2.82
CA GLU A 34 2.10 18.14 -2.06
C GLU A 34 1.93 17.11 -0.94
N ILE A 35 1.32 17.52 0.18
CA ILE A 35 1.07 16.62 1.30
C ILE A 35 -0.23 15.87 1.03
N CYS A 36 -0.16 14.55 0.94
CA CYS A 36 -1.35 13.72 0.75
C CYS A 36 -2.20 13.70 2.02
N ASN A 37 -3.49 14.02 1.90
CA ASN A 37 -4.46 13.94 3.01
C ASN A 37 -4.70 12.51 3.52
N GLY A 38 -4.26 11.49 2.78
CA GLY A 38 -4.41 10.09 3.17
C GLY A 38 -3.33 9.60 4.12
N CYS A 39 -2.07 9.78 3.76
CA CYS A 39 -0.93 9.29 4.53
C CYS A 39 -0.15 10.37 5.26
N ASN A 40 -0.44 11.66 5.03
CA ASN A 40 0.35 12.81 5.47
C ASN A 40 1.82 12.78 4.98
N GLU A 41 2.09 12.07 3.90
CA GLU A 41 3.40 12.04 3.25
C GLU A 41 3.39 12.87 1.97
N ASN A 42 4.59 13.26 1.53
CA ASN A 42 4.80 13.95 0.27
C ASN A 42 4.43 13.03 -0.90
N ALA A 43 3.62 13.53 -1.83
CA ALA A 43 3.24 12.80 -3.03
C ALA A 43 3.42 13.66 -4.29
N SER A 44 3.86 13.00 -5.37
CA SER A 44 3.87 13.53 -6.73
C SER A 44 3.95 12.36 -7.72
N PRO A 45 3.11 12.30 -8.78
CA PRO A 45 1.99 13.21 -9.06
C PRO A 45 0.81 13.03 -8.09
N VAL A 46 -0.16 13.95 -8.12
CA VAL A 46 -1.32 13.95 -7.21
C VAL A 46 -2.65 14.18 -7.93
N LEU A 47 -3.74 13.86 -7.24
CA LEU A 47 -5.11 14.22 -7.57
C LEU A 47 -5.56 15.30 -6.58
N LYS A 48 -5.93 16.48 -7.07
CA LYS A 48 -6.19 17.67 -6.27
C LYS A 48 -7.59 18.23 -6.54
N CYS A 49 -8.25 18.70 -5.49
CA CYS A 49 -9.47 19.48 -5.61
C CYS A 49 -9.13 20.89 -6.13
N VAL A 50 -9.90 21.37 -7.10
CA VAL A 50 -9.67 22.68 -7.74
C VAL A 50 -10.69 23.74 -7.30
N GLU A 51 -11.62 23.38 -6.42
CA GLU A 51 -12.59 24.32 -5.85
C GLU A 51 -11.91 25.36 -4.96
N GLU A 52 -12.44 26.58 -4.99
CA GLU A 52 -11.95 27.67 -4.14
C GLU A 52 -12.05 27.27 -2.66
N ASP A 53 -11.02 27.63 -1.88
CA ASP A 53 -10.86 27.29 -0.45
C ASP A 53 -10.79 25.78 -0.11
N CYS A 54 -10.65 24.89 -1.10
CA CYS A 54 -10.46 23.46 -0.86
C CYS A 54 -9.01 23.01 -1.12
N VAL A 55 -8.29 22.63 -0.06
CA VAL A 55 -6.88 22.20 -0.15
C VAL A 55 -6.72 20.67 -0.17
N PHE A 56 -7.74 19.94 -0.62
CA PHE A 56 -7.72 18.48 -0.58
C PHE A 56 -6.85 17.88 -1.71
N VAL A 57 -5.92 17.00 -1.33
CA VAL A 57 -4.91 16.39 -2.19
C VAL A 57 -4.76 14.89 -1.86
N LEU A 58 -4.70 14.05 -2.88
CA LEU A 58 -4.35 12.63 -2.76
C LEU A 58 -3.17 12.27 -3.65
N GLY A 59 -2.16 11.61 -3.09
CA GLY A 59 -1.21 10.83 -3.87
C GLY A 59 -1.89 9.59 -4.48
N PHE A 60 -1.35 9.11 -5.60
CA PHE A 60 -1.90 7.95 -6.32
C PHE A 60 -1.97 6.68 -5.47
N GLU A 61 -1.00 6.47 -4.57
CA GLU A 61 -1.02 5.33 -3.66
C GLU A 61 -2.27 5.34 -2.79
N CYS A 62 -2.59 6.48 -2.15
CA CYS A 62 -3.80 6.63 -1.35
C CYS A 62 -5.07 6.60 -2.21
N ALA A 63 -5.08 7.32 -3.33
CA ALA A 63 -6.25 7.42 -4.21
C ALA A 63 -6.72 6.06 -4.77
N THR A 64 -5.81 5.09 -4.87
CA THR A 64 -6.08 3.75 -5.41
C THR A 64 -6.17 2.67 -4.35
N LEU A 65 -6.16 3.02 -3.05
CA LEU A 65 -6.38 2.06 -1.97
C LEU A 65 -7.77 1.41 -2.11
N PRO A 66 -7.86 0.08 -2.02
CA PRO A 66 -9.16 -0.59 -2.02
C PRO A 66 -10.01 -0.17 -0.82
N GLN A 67 -11.28 0.15 -1.05
CA GLN A 67 -12.19 0.55 0.02
C GLN A 67 -12.51 -0.59 0.99
N THR A 68 -12.43 -1.83 0.50
CA THR A 68 -12.64 -3.03 1.31
C THR A 68 -11.67 -4.12 0.88
N VAL A 69 -11.06 -4.81 1.84
CA VAL A 69 -10.09 -5.88 1.61
C VAL A 69 -10.43 -7.07 2.49
N LYS A 70 -10.41 -8.28 1.90
CA LYS A 70 -10.39 -9.51 2.69
C LYS A 70 -8.95 -9.83 3.05
N HIS A 71 -8.63 -9.87 4.34
CA HIS A 71 -7.29 -10.15 4.83
C HIS A 71 -7.32 -11.31 5.81
N ARG A 72 -6.29 -12.17 5.82
CA ARG A 72 -6.25 -13.39 6.64
C ARG A 72 -6.20 -13.17 8.16
N VAL A 73 -6.11 -11.92 8.61
CA VAL A 73 -5.99 -11.56 10.04
C VAL A 73 -7.36 -11.43 10.70
N ASP A 74 -8.42 -11.16 9.92
CA ASP A 74 -9.79 -11.07 10.41
C ASP A 74 -10.70 -11.83 9.44
N ASP A 75 -11.69 -12.54 9.97
CA ASP A 75 -12.68 -13.24 9.13
C ASP A 75 -13.60 -12.25 8.41
N HIS A 76 -13.76 -11.04 8.96
CA HIS A 76 -14.54 -9.97 8.37
C HIS A 76 -13.68 -9.15 7.39
N PRO A 77 -14.30 -8.63 6.31
CA PRO A 77 -13.64 -7.67 5.45
C PRO A 77 -13.22 -6.42 6.23
N LEU A 78 -11.99 -5.98 5.97
CA LEU A 78 -11.46 -4.72 6.47
C LEU A 78 -11.94 -3.58 5.57
N SER A 79 -12.36 -2.49 6.18
CA SER A 79 -12.78 -1.27 5.48
C SER A 79 -11.75 -0.16 5.68
N LEU A 80 -11.53 0.64 4.65
CA LEU A 80 -10.65 1.79 4.71
C LEU A 80 -11.33 2.94 5.47
N CYS A 81 -10.67 3.42 6.52
CA CYS A 81 -11.05 4.61 7.28
C CYS A 81 -10.20 5.80 6.86
N TYR A 82 -10.81 6.97 6.71
CA TYR A 82 -10.15 8.19 6.24
C TYR A 82 -9.59 9.06 7.37
N GLY A 83 -9.23 8.42 8.47
CA GLY A 83 -8.83 9.08 9.71
C GLY A 83 -10.02 9.60 10.53
N GLU A 84 -9.79 9.78 11.83
CA GLU A 84 -10.77 10.31 12.76
C GLU A 84 -10.09 11.16 13.85
N LYS A 85 -10.86 12.10 14.43
CA LYS A 85 -10.39 12.86 15.60
C LYS A 85 -10.54 12.01 16.85
N ALA A 86 -9.65 11.03 17.01
CA ALA A 86 -9.62 10.18 18.19
C ALA A 86 -8.71 10.77 19.28
N ILE A 87 -9.10 10.57 20.54
CA ILE A 87 -8.24 10.82 21.69
C ILE A 87 -7.69 9.45 22.11
N GLY A 88 -6.48 9.11 21.66
CA GLY A 88 -5.84 7.85 22.01
C GLY A 88 -4.77 7.42 21.01
N GLU A 89 -3.95 6.46 21.42
CA GLU A 89 -2.99 5.82 20.53
C GLU A 89 -3.59 4.53 19.96
N TYR A 90 -3.55 4.39 18.64
CA TYR A 90 -3.91 3.15 17.97
C TYR A 90 -2.64 2.35 17.65
N TRP A 91 -2.79 1.03 17.60
CA TRP A 91 -1.69 0.10 17.35
C TRP A 91 -2.09 -0.84 16.22
N CYS A 92 -1.12 -1.13 15.35
CA CYS A 92 -1.29 -2.07 14.26
C CYS A 92 -1.18 -3.50 14.75
N ASP A 93 -2.27 -4.27 14.66
CA ASP A 93 -2.28 -5.68 15.12
C ASP A 93 -1.39 -6.60 14.27
N ILE A 94 -0.89 -6.14 13.12
CA ILE A 94 0.02 -6.93 12.27
C ILE A 94 1.47 -6.73 12.67
N CYS A 95 1.91 -5.48 12.81
CA CYS A 95 3.32 -5.15 13.04
C CYS A 95 3.61 -4.68 14.47
N GLU A 96 2.59 -4.57 15.31
CA GLU A 96 2.67 -4.15 16.71
C GLU A 96 3.32 -2.77 16.88
N THR A 97 3.10 -1.87 15.92
CA THR A 97 3.58 -0.48 15.98
C THR A 97 2.44 0.52 15.93
N LYS A 98 2.69 1.75 16.41
CA LYS A 98 1.68 2.80 16.46
C LYS A 98 1.13 3.14 15.07
N THR A 99 -0.18 3.33 14.99
CA THR A 99 -0.85 3.96 13.85
C THR A 99 -1.19 5.41 14.21
N VAL A 100 -1.32 6.27 13.21
CA VAL A 100 -1.74 7.67 13.40
C VAL A 100 -3.24 7.73 13.12
N PRO A 101 -4.11 7.97 14.11
CA PRO A 101 -5.57 7.96 13.91
C PRO A 101 -6.05 8.98 12.87
N GLU A 102 -5.29 10.05 12.64
CA GLU A 102 -5.62 11.08 11.66
C GLU A 102 -5.26 10.69 10.23
N THR A 103 -4.43 9.65 10.02
CA THR A 103 -4.13 9.12 8.67
C THR A 103 -5.03 7.95 8.34
N TRP A 104 -4.98 7.49 7.09
CA TRP A 104 -5.83 6.40 6.63
C TRP A 104 -5.32 5.05 7.16
N PHE A 105 -6.25 4.24 7.65
CA PHE A 105 -5.98 2.90 8.17
C PHE A 105 -7.14 1.96 7.81
N TYR A 106 -6.88 0.66 7.85
CA TYR A 106 -7.92 -0.34 7.72
C TYR A 106 -8.46 -0.76 9.09
N THR A 107 -9.76 -0.94 9.19
CA THR A 107 -10.43 -1.45 10.40
C THR A 107 -11.48 -2.48 10.05
N CYS A 108 -11.84 -3.36 10.99
CA CYS A 108 -12.97 -4.27 10.82
C CYS A 108 -14.28 -3.59 11.24
N LYS A 109 -15.42 -4.19 10.86
CA LYS A 109 -16.77 -3.63 11.11
C LYS A 109 -17.04 -3.27 12.59
N ASP A 110 -16.40 -3.97 13.52
CA ASP A 110 -16.56 -3.75 14.96
C ASP A 110 -15.53 -2.76 15.55
N HIS A 111 -14.72 -2.11 14.72
CA HIS A 111 -13.66 -1.17 15.11
C HIS A 111 -12.62 -1.76 16.08
N ARG A 112 -12.43 -3.08 16.03
CA ARG A 112 -11.53 -3.80 16.95
C ARG A 112 -10.08 -3.86 16.50
N ALA A 113 -9.84 -3.61 15.22
CA ALA A 113 -8.51 -3.64 14.63
C ALA A 113 -8.20 -2.29 14.00
N SER A 114 -6.98 -1.81 14.17
CA SER A 114 -6.42 -0.68 13.43
C SER A 114 -5.22 -1.20 12.68
N LEU A 115 -5.19 -1.09 11.36
CA LEU A 115 -4.15 -1.74 10.55
C LEU A 115 -3.56 -0.74 9.56
N HIS A 116 -2.23 -0.62 9.51
CA HIS A 116 -1.59 0.21 8.48
C HIS A 116 -1.95 -0.32 7.08
N PRO A 117 -2.22 0.56 6.10
CA PRO A 117 -2.44 0.14 4.71
C PRO A 117 -1.33 -0.76 4.16
N LYS A 118 -0.06 -0.41 4.44
CA LYS A 118 1.10 -1.23 4.06
C LYS A 118 1.12 -2.63 4.69
N CYS A 119 0.61 -2.78 5.91
CA CYS A 119 0.56 -4.08 6.57
C CYS A 119 -0.52 -4.99 5.97
N VAL A 120 -1.64 -4.40 5.54
CA VAL A 120 -2.75 -5.13 4.90
C VAL A 120 -2.44 -5.50 3.46
N LEU A 121 -1.84 -4.58 2.69
CA LEU A 121 -1.65 -4.73 1.25
C LEU A 121 -0.24 -5.22 0.89
N GLY A 122 0.77 -4.81 1.64
CA GLY A 122 2.18 -5.00 1.31
C GLY A 122 2.66 -4.12 0.16
N ASP A 123 3.98 -3.95 0.09
CA ASP A 123 4.64 -3.12 -0.94
C ASP A 123 4.38 -3.62 -2.37
N PHE A 124 4.15 -4.93 -2.51
CA PHE A 124 3.97 -5.58 -3.81
C PHE A 124 2.49 -5.66 -4.25
N SER A 125 1.60 -4.91 -3.60
CA SER A 125 0.15 -4.99 -3.87
C SER A 125 -0.25 -4.61 -5.29
N GLY A 126 0.58 -3.83 -5.99
CA GLY A 126 0.40 -3.48 -7.41
C GLY A 126 0.86 -4.57 -8.40
N LEU A 127 1.55 -5.61 -7.92
CA LEU A 127 2.08 -6.67 -8.78
C LEU A 127 1.06 -7.78 -8.98
N MET A 128 1.00 -8.31 -10.21
CA MET A 128 0.13 -9.42 -10.55
C MET A 128 0.76 -10.76 -10.10
N PRO A 129 0.09 -11.55 -9.23
CA PRO A 129 0.57 -12.88 -8.87
C PRO A 129 0.75 -13.80 -10.08
N GLY A 130 1.80 -14.61 -10.07
CA GLY A 130 2.23 -15.47 -11.18
C GLY A 130 3.02 -14.76 -12.27
N SER A 131 3.16 -13.43 -12.19
CA SER A 131 4.02 -12.67 -13.11
C SER A 131 5.49 -12.69 -12.65
N THR A 132 6.39 -12.39 -13.59
CA THR A 132 7.82 -12.21 -13.30
C THR A 132 8.16 -10.72 -13.34
N VAL A 133 8.96 -10.29 -12.37
CA VAL A 133 9.50 -8.93 -12.28
C VAL A 133 11.02 -8.99 -12.15
N ASP A 134 11.70 -8.10 -12.85
CA ASP A 134 13.14 -7.95 -12.75
C ASP A 134 13.46 -6.71 -11.91
N ILE A 135 14.22 -6.89 -10.83
CA ILE A 135 14.65 -5.83 -9.93
C ILE A 135 16.16 -5.94 -9.74
N SER A 136 16.90 -4.89 -10.09
CA SER A 136 18.37 -4.86 -10.00
C SER A 136 19.06 -6.06 -10.66
N SER A 137 18.60 -6.44 -11.86
CA SER A 137 19.08 -7.60 -12.63
C SER A 137 18.77 -8.99 -12.05
N ILE A 138 17.95 -9.06 -10.99
CA ILE A 138 17.48 -10.32 -10.42
C ILE A 138 16.01 -10.53 -10.80
N SER A 139 15.69 -11.72 -11.30
CA SER A 139 14.31 -12.09 -11.65
C SER A 139 13.58 -12.73 -10.47
N PHE A 140 12.39 -12.22 -10.19
CA PHE A 140 11.49 -12.71 -9.15
C PHE A 140 10.14 -13.11 -9.72
N GLU A 141 9.59 -14.19 -9.19
CA GLU A 141 8.18 -14.53 -9.34
C GLU A 141 7.36 -13.85 -8.24
N VAL A 142 6.26 -13.23 -8.63
CA VAL A 142 5.27 -12.65 -7.72
C VAL A 142 4.38 -13.77 -7.21
N VAL A 143 4.43 -14.07 -5.91
CA VAL A 143 3.68 -15.20 -5.33
C VAL A 143 2.71 -14.74 -4.24
N LEU A 144 1.59 -15.47 -4.13
CA LEU A 144 0.66 -15.29 -3.02
C LEU A 144 1.23 -15.90 -1.74
N ASN A 145 1.15 -15.16 -0.64
CA ASN A 145 1.52 -15.60 0.70
C ASN A 145 0.29 -16.14 1.46
N ASN A 146 -0.36 -17.16 0.88
CA ASN A 146 -1.58 -17.77 1.40
C ASN A 146 -1.38 -19.20 1.95
N SER A 147 -0.13 -19.64 2.06
CA SER A 147 0.22 -20.90 2.73
C SER A 147 -0.03 -20.83 4.23
N ILE A 148 -0.23 -22.01 4.84
CA ILE A 148 -0.41 -22.17 6.29
C ILE A 148 0.80 -21.59 7.04
N THR A 149 2.00 -21.87 6.56
CA THR A 149 3.25 -21.32 7.08
C THR A 149 3.72 -20.17 6.20
N ARG A 150 3.99 -19.01 6.79
CA ARG A 150 4.61 -17.88 6.09
C ARG A 150 6.09 -18.17 5.87
N PRO A 151 6.64 -18.01 4.65
CA PRO A 151 8.08 -18.17 4.44
C PRO A 151 8.85 -17.08 5.20
N PHE A 152 10.13 -17.36 5.47
CA PHE A 152 11.05 -16.35 6.00
C PHE A 152 11.59 -15.48 4.88
N CYS A 153 11.66 -14.18 5.12
CA CYS A 153 12.37 -13.27 4.24
C CYS A 153 13.88 -13.55 4.33
N SER A 154 14.52 -13.72 3.18
CA SER A 154 15.95 -14.00 3.07
C SER A 154 16.81 -12.85 3.57
N TRP A 155 16.30 -11.62 3.59
CA TRP A 155 17.01 -10.46 4.14
C TRP A 155 16.72 -10.24 5.63
N CYS A 156 15.51 -9.78 5.98
CA CYS A 156 15.17 -9.39 7.35
C CYS A 156 14.93 -10.57 8.32
N LYS A 157 14.96 -11.81 7.82
CA LYS A 157 14.77 -13.06 8.59
C LYS A 157 13.44 -13.17 9.33
N SER A 158 12.50 -12.27 9.07
CA SER A 158 11.15 -12.30 9.64
C SER A 158 10.21 -13.11 8.76
N HIS A 159 9.13 -13.63 9.34
CA HIS A 159 8.05 -14.22 8.56
C HIS A 159 7.41 -13.16 7.68
N CYS A 160 7.30 -13.42 6.37
CA CYS A 160 6.67 -12.49 5.45
C CYS A 160 5.20 -12.31 5.83
N MET A 161 4.78 -11.08 6.13
CA MET A 161 3.41 -10.79 6.58
C MET A 161 2.47 -10.38 5.43
N SER A 162 3.03 -9.69 4.43
CA SER A 162 2.32 -9.19 3.25
C SER A 162 1.60 -10.31 2.47
N PRO A 163 0.40 -10.07 1.91
CA PRO A 163 -0.33 -11.05 1.10
C PRO A 163 0.37 -11.43 -0.21
N ILE A 164 1.20 -10.54 -0.74
CA ILE A 164 2.01 -10.76 -1.94
C ILE A 164 3.48 -10.61 -1.52
N ILE A 165 4.31 -11.55 -1.95
CA ILE A 165 5.75 -11.59 -1.71
C ILE A 165 6.46 -11.97 -3.00
N LEU A 166 7.78 -11.81 -3.03
CA LEU A 166 8.59 -12.19 -4.18
C LEU A 166 9.40 -13.46 -3.86
N ARG A 167 9.45 -14.38 -4.82
CA ARG A 167 10.32 -15.56 -4.81
C ARG A 167 11.38 -15.41 -5.89
N MET A 168 12.65 -15.55 -5.54
CA MET A 168 13.74 -15.49 -6.52
C MET A 168 13.68 -16.71 -7.45
N LEU A 169 13.83 -16.51 -8.76
CA LEU A 169 13.73 -17.61 -9.73
C LEU A 169 14.97 -18.49 -9.78
N GLU A 170 16.15 -17.93 -9.51
CA GLU A 170 17.41 -18.67 -9.53
C GLU A 170 17.59 -19.58 -8.30
N THR A 171 16.87 -19.31 -7.21
CA THR A 171 16.93 -20.09 -5.96
C THR A 171 15.52 -20.30 -5.42
N SER A 172 15.03 -21.55 -5.48
CA SER A 172 13.63 -21.90 -5.22
C SER A 172 13.13 -21.54 -3.82
N ASP A 173 14.02 -21.40 -2.83
CA ASP A 173 13.69 -21.17 -1.43
C ASP A 173 14.03 -19.75 -0.92
N THR A 174 14.35 -18.82 -1.83
CA THR A 174 14.68 -17.43 -1.47
C THR A 174 13.46 -16.53 -1.66
N TYR A 175 12.98 -15.95 -0.55
CA TYR A 175 11.83 -15.05 -0.54
C TYR A 175 12.17 -13.66 -0.01
N THR A 176 11.42 -12.66 -0.44
CA THR A 176 11.55 -11.28 0.08
C THR A 176 10.18 -10.64 0.27
N CYS A 177 10.05 -9.82 1.33
CA CYS A 177 8.76 -9.36 1.86
C CYS A 177 8.47 -7.87 1.66
N SER A 178 9.47 -7.07 1.27
CA SER A 178 9.36 -5.62 1.10
C SER A 178 10.35 -5.12 0.04
N VAL A 179 10.11 -3.92 -0.48
CA VAL A 179 11.02 -3.27 -1.43
C VAL A 179 12.40 -3.07 -0.81
N ASP A 180 12.47 -2.66 0.47
CA ASP A 180 13.74 -2.52 1.19
C ASP A 180 14.51 -3.84 1.28
N CYS A 181 13.81 -4.95 1.55
CA CYS A 181 14.45 -6.27 1.62
C CYS A 181 14.96 -6.72 0.25
N VAL A 182 14.27 -6.35 -0.85
CA VAL A 182 14.77 -6.61 -2.21
C VAL A 182 16.02 -5.80 -2.47
N ALA A 183 16.00 -4.49 -2.20
CA ALA A 183 17.12 -3.60 -2.47
C ALA A 183 18.40 -4.08 -1.76
N LEU A 184 18.28 -4.39 -0.47
CA LEU A 184 19.42 -4.83 0.34
C LEU A 184 19.91 -6.23 -0.05
N LEU A 185 19.01 -7.13 -0.47
CA LEU A 185 19.40 -8.44 -1.02
C LEU A 185 20.19 -8.26 -2.32
N SER A 186 19.72 -7.42 -3.23
CA SER A 186 20.38 -7.13 -4.51
C SER A 186 21.76 -6.50 -4.31
N ASP A 187 21.91 -5.59 -3.36
CA ASP A 187 23.20 -4.97 -3.03
C ASP A 187 24.21 -6.00 -2.47
N SER A 188 23.73 -7.07 -1.83
CA SER A 188 24.61 -8.12 -1.29
C SER A 188 25.07 -9.15 -2.31
N LEU A 189 24.40 -9.23 -3.46
CA LEU A 189 24.68 -10.20 -4.53
C LEU A 189 25.52 -9.60 -5.67
N ASN A 190 25.67 -8.28 -5.71
CA ASN A 190 26.53 -7.54 -6.63
C ASN A 190 27.90 -7.23 -6.01
#